data_AF-A0A4Z2CIS5-F1
#
_entry.id   AF-A0A4Z2CIS5-F1
#
_cell.length_a   1.000
_cell.length_b   1.000
_cell.length_c   1.000
_cell.angle_alpha   90.00
_cell.angle_beta   90.00
_cell.angle_gamma   90.00
#
_symmetry.space_group_name_H-M   'P 1'
#
loop_
_entity.id
_entity.type
_entity.pdbx_description
1 polymer ?
#
loop_
_entity_poly.entity_id
_entity_poly.type
_entity_poly.pdbx_seq_one_letter_code
_entity_poly.pdbx_strand_id
1 'polypeptide(L)'
;MDQDNNTVASEQSSHHALRQRCMAALAMASTQPSVVLESTPVLLEVLSSAHTGSTRFSVAEVVLACHCLQKIAARAQDTEETGRCFHDVIIPRLLCLALQAALRGEGPSDHHSPLLEEAVLCAIVSVISTACSRLQPSLAGQTASRAVSLFLDGDVSFLPDNSFPSHLQLLKPGDSWRQSQLVCLLMACVCTLPRSVEVPQIDRLLSQLEEMSCTCSHQLSYSSAAKCFAGLVNKRPQG
;
A
#
# COMPACT_ATOMS: atom_id res chain seq x y z
N MET A 1 -13.40 -43.02 5.82
CA MET A 1 -12.37 -41.98 5.98
C MET A 1 -12.92 -40.58 5.69
N ASP A 2 -14.22 -40.43 5.44
CA ASP A 2 -14.83 -39.17 4.98
C ASP A 2 -15.40 -38.27 6.08
N GLN A 3 -15.44 -38.77 7.33
CA GLN A 3 -16.11 -38.08 8.44
C GLN A 3 -15.18 -37.06 9.14
N ASP A 4 -13.86 -37.29 9.14
CA ASP A 4 -12.88 -36.35 9.70
C ASP A 4 -12.66 -35.14 8.79
N ASN A 5 -12.81 -35.30 7.47
CA ASN A 5 -12.56 -34.22 6.50
C ASN A 5 -13.66 -33.14 6.53
N ASN A 6 -14.90 -33.52 6.82
CA ASN A 6 -16.03 -32.58 6.92
C ASN A 6 -15.98 -31.72 8.20
N THR A 7 -15.48 -32.26 9.30
CA THR A 7 -15.37 -31.53 10.58
C THR A 7 -14.29 -30.45 10.49
N VAL A 8 -13.13 -30.77 9.90
CA VAL A 8 -12.02 -29.83 9.69
C VAL A 8 -12.40 -28.68 8.75
N ALA A 9 -13.16 -28.95 7.68
CA ALA A 9 -13.64 -27.93 6.75
C ALA A 9 -14.66 -26.96 7.41
N SER A 10 -15.53 -27.49 8.26
CA SER A 10 -16.51 -26.70 9.01
C SER A 10 -15.84 -25.76 10.03
N GLU A 11 -14.84 -26.26 10.77
CA GLU A 11 -14.07 -25.47 11.73
C GLU A 11 -13.27 -24.36 11.04
N GLN A 12 -12.61 -24.65 9.92
CA GLN A 12 -11.88 -23.64 9.13
C GLN A 12 -12.81 -22.53 8.64
N SER A 13 -13.98 -22.88 8.09
CA SER A 13 -15.00 -21.91 7.65
C SER A 13 -15.46 -21.00 8.79
N SER A 14 -15.68 -21.56 9.98
CA SER A 14 -16.08 -20.79 11.18
C SER A 14 -15.00 -19.80 11.63
N HIS A 15 -13.72 -20.19 11.57
CA HIS A 15 -12.59 -19.33 11.91
C HIS A 15 -12.43 -18.18 10.92
N HIS A 16 -12.60 -18.43 9.61
CA HIS A 16 -12.58 -17.38 8.59
C HIS A 16 -13.71 -16.37 8.81
N ALA A 17 -14.94 -16.83 9.01
CA ALA A 17 -16.08 -15.95 9.28
C ALA A 17 -15.88 -15.12 10.56
N LEU A 18 -15.31 -15.71 11.61
CA LEU A 18 -14.98 -15.00 12.85
C LEU A 18 -13.94 -13.90 12.61
N ARG A 19 -12.83 -14.20 11.93
CA ARG A 19 -11.79 -13.21 11.60
C ARG A 19 -12.34 -12.04 10.80
N GLN A 20 -13.15 -12.31 9.78
CA GLN A 20 -13.79 -11.28 8.97
C GLN A 20 -14.67 -10.34 9.82
N ARG A 21 -15.48 -10.92 10.71
CA ARG A 21 -16.33 -10.15 11.64
C ARG A 21 -15.50 -9.33 12.63
N CYS A 22 -14.41 -9.90 13.16
CA CYS A 22 -13.52 -9.20 14.09
C CYS A 22 -12.84 -7.99 13.42
N MET A 23 -12.29 -8.15 12.21
CA MET A 23 -11.68 -7.04 11.45
C MET A 23 -12.72 -5.95 11.15
N ALA A 24 -13.92 -6.35 10.71
CA ALA A 24 -14.99 -5.40 10.43
C ALA A 24 -15.44 -4.64 11.69
N ALA A 25 -15.62 -5.34 12.82
CA ALA A 25 -15.98 -4.72 14.10
C ALA A 25 -14.89 -3.75 14.58
N LEU A 26 -13.63 -4.14 14.46
CA LEU A 26 -12.49 -3.30 14.81
C LEU A 26 -12.48 -2.00 13.99
N ALA A 27 -12.64 -2.10 12.66
CA ALA A 27 -12.73 -0.93 11.79
C ALA A 27 -13.94 -0.04 12.11
N MET A 28 -15.06 -0.63 12.52
CA MET A 28 -16.26 0.13 12.88
C MET A 28 -16.10 0.91 14.18
N ALA A 29 -15.36 0.38 15.15
CA ALA A 29 -15.10 0.99 16.45
C ALA A 29 -13.96 2.04 16.42
N SER A 30 -13.11 2.01 15.39
CA SER A 30 -11.91 2.83 15.28
C SER A 30 -12.19 4.23 14.71
N THR A 31 -12.88 5.05 15.49
CA THR A 31 -13.17 6.46 15.15
C THR A 31 -12.36 7.44 15.99
N GLN A 32 -12.11 7.11 17.26
CA GLN A 32 -11.34 7.93 18.19
C GLN A 32 -9.83 7.72 17.98
N PRO A 33 -8.99 8.77 18.07
CA PRO A 33 -7.54 8.66 17.82
C PRO A 33 -6.86 7.55 18.62
N SER A 34 -7.18 7.41 19.91
CA SER A 34 -6.62 6.35 20.76
C SER A 34 -6.92 4.95 20.24
N VAL A 35 -8.15 4.71 19.76
CA VAL A 35 -8.56 3.42 19.19
C VAL A 35 -7.90 3.18 17.84
N VAL A 36 -7.77 4.22 17.01
CA VAL A 36 -7.10 4.16 15.70
C VAL A 36 -5.65 3.73 15.85
N LEU A 37 -4.94 4.31 16.82
CA LEU A 37 -3.53 3.99 17.10
C LEU A 37 -3.32 2.53 17.54
N GLU A 38 -4.26 1.97 18.29
CA GLU A 38 -4.20 0.58 18.75
C GLU A 38 -4.70 -0.43 17.71
N SER A 39 -5.71 -0.06 16.92
CA SER A 39 -6.36 -0.98 15.97
C SER A 39 -5.62 -1.12 14.64
N THR A 40 -4.97 -0.04 14.20
CA THR A 40 -4.24 0.00 12.93
C THR A 40 -3.09 -1.02 12.88
N PRO A 41 -2.21 -1.12 13.91
CA PRO A 41 -1.16 -2.14 13.95
C PRO A 41 -1.70 -3.57 13.83
N VAL A 42 -2.87 -3.86 14.40
CA VAL A 42 -3.48 -5.20 14.33
C VAL A 42 -3.82 -5.57 12.87
N LEU A 43 -4.37 -4.64 12.10
CA LEU A 43 -4.67 -4.89 10.68
C LEU A 43 -3.40 -4.93 9.81
N LEU A 44 -2.38 -4.12 10.13
CA LEU A 44 -1.07 -4.20 9.47
C LEU A 44 -0.35 -5.52 9.78
N GLU A 45 -0.57 -6.10 10.96
CA GLU A 45 -0.04 -7.41 11.33
C GLU A 45 -0.71 -8.54 10.55
N VAL A 46 -2.02 -8.43 10.25
CA VAL A 46 -2.70 -9.37 9.34
C VAL A 46 -2.03 -9.37 7.96
N LEU A 47 -1.71 -8.18 7.42
CA LEU A 47 -1.02 -8.07 6.13
C LEU A 47 0.42 -8.62 6.20
N SER A 48 1.13 -8.35 7.30
CA SER A 48 2.48 -8.87 7.53
C SER A 48 2.49 -10.39 7.61
N SER A 49 1.57 -10.98 8.38
CA SER A 49 1.38 -12.43 8.51
C SER A 49 0.97 -13.12 7.20
N ALA A 50 0.15 -12.44 6.39
CA ALA A 50 -0.20 -12.91 5.04
C ALA A 50 1.02 -12.89 4.10
N HIS A 51 1.90 -11.90 4.23
CA HIS A 51 3.14 -11.82 3.47
C HIS A 51 4.18 -12.88 3.88
N THR A 52 4.40 -13.07 5.18
CA THR A 52 5.37 -14.06 5.69
C THR A 52 4.92 -15.50 5.53
N GLY A 53 3.63 -15.74 5.26
CA GLY A 53 3.06 -17.08 5.22
C GLY A 53 2.89 -17.71 6.61
N SER A 54 3.08 -16.93 7.68
CA SER A 54 2.91 -17.37 9.08
C SER A 54 1.48 -17.80 9.38
N THR A 55 0.50 -17.26 8.65
CA THR A 55 -0.91 -17.67 8.71
C THR A 55 -1.49 -17.73 7.31
N ARG A 56 -2.31 -18.75 7.04
CA ARG A 56 -2.99 -18.90 5.75
C ARG A 56 -4.15 -17.92 5.66
N PHE A 57 -3.92 -16.79 4.99
CA PHE A 57 -4.95 -15.84 4.59
C PHE A 57 -5.28 -16.00 3.11
N SER A 58 -6.56 -16.00 2.78
CA SER A 58 -7.02 -15.88 1.40
C SER A 58 -6.84 -14.44 0.88
N VAL A 59 -6.75 -14.28 -0.44
CA VAL A 59 -6.72 -12.96 -1.09
C VAL A 59 -7.91 -12.10 -0.64
N ALA A 60 -9.10 -12.69 -0.51
CA ALA A 60 -10.29 -12.00 -0.04
C ALA A 60 -10.16 -11.46 1.40
N GLU A 61 -9.52 -12.20 2.30
CA GLU A 61 -9.26 -11.74 3.67
C GLU A 61 -8.24 -10.60 3.71
N VAL A 62 -7.20 -10.67 2.87
CA VAL A 62 -6.19 -9.60 2.75
C VAL A 62 -6.82 -8.32 2.18
N VAL A 63 -7.66 -8.44 1.15
CA VAL A 63 -8.46 -7.32 0.61
C VAL A 63 -9.39 -6.75 1.69
N LEU A 64 -10.05 -7.61 2.49
CA LEU A 64 -10.90 -7.14 3.58
C LEU A 64 -10.11 -6.38 4.65
N ALA A 65 -8.90 -6.83 5.01
CA ALA A 65 -8.02 -6.13 5.94
C ALA A 65 -7.67 -4.73 5.41
N CYS A 66 -7.35 -4.62 4.11
CA CYS A 66 -7.12 -3.34 3.45
C CYS A 66 -8.37 -2.45 3.48
N HIS A 67 -9.55 -2.97 3.16
CA HIS A 67 -10.79 -2.20 3.26
C HIS A 67 -11.12 -1.78 4.70
N CYS A 68 -10.76 -2.58 5.70
CA CYS A 68 -10.88 -2.21 7.10
C CYS A 68 -9.97 -1.01 7.42
N LEU A 69 -8.68 -1.06 7.02
CA LEU A 69 -7.76 0.07 7.15
C LEU A 69 -8.27 1.33 6.42
N GLN A 70 -8.82 1.17 5.21
CA GLN A 70 -9.40 2.29 4.46
C GLN A 70 -10.58 2.91 5.21
N LYS A 71 -11.47 2.09 5.80
CA LYS A 71 -12.59 2.58 6.60
C LYS A 71 -12.12 3.33 7.84
N ILE A 72 -11.08 2.86 8.51
CA ILE A 72 -10.43 3.58 9.60
C ILE A 72 -9.91 4.93 9.09
N ALA A 73 -9.14 4.92 8.01
CA ALA A 73 -8.60 6.13 7.41
C ALA A 73 -9.70 7.13 7.00
N ALA A 74 -10.85 6.67 6.53
CA ALA A 74 -11.98 7.52 6.15
C ALA A 74 -12.77 8.08 7.33
N ARG A 75 -12.83 7.37 8.47
CA ARG A 75 -13.74 7.67 9.59
C ARG A 75 -13.06 8.17 10.85
N ALA A 76 -11.75 8.00 10.97
CA ALA A 76 -10.98 8.52 12.08
C ALA A 76 -11.19 10.03 12.21
N GLN A 77 -11.17 10.57 13.42
CA GLN A 77 -11.23 12.02 13.61
C GLN A 77 -10.03 12.71 12.96
N ASP A 78 -10.26 13.90 12.41
CA ASP A 78 -9.19 14.70 11.82
C ASP A 78 -8.40 15.40 12.94
N THR A 79 -7.37 14.71 13.43
CA THR A 79 -6.46 15.21 14.47
C THR A 79 -5.01 15.05 14.01
N GLU A 80 -4.09 15.77 14.66
CA GLU A 80 -2.66 15.66 14.37
C GLU A 80 -2.15 14.24 14.65
N GLU A 81 -2.60 13.61 15.74
CA GLU A 81 -2.21 12.25 16.12
C GLU A 81 -2.66 11.23 15.07
N THR A 82 -3.87 11.39 14.53
CA THR A 82 -4.41 10.55 13.47
C THR A 82 -3.64 10.76 12.16
N GLY A 83 -3.33 12.01 11.82
CA GLY A 83 -2.48 12.34 10.67
C GLY A 83 -1.08 11.72 10.77
N ARG A 84 -0.46 11.78 11.96
CA ARG A 84 0.82 11.11 12.25
C ARG A 84 0.72 9.59 12.14
N CYS A 85 -0.34 8.98 12.64
CA CYS A 85 -0.57 7.54 12.45
C CYS A 85 -0.57 7.15 10.96
N PHE A 86 -1.24 7.94 10.13
CA PHE A 86 -1.27 7.70 8.68
C PHE A 86 0.10 7.89 8.03
N HIS A 87 0.78 8.99 8.37
CA HIS A 87 2.07 9.39 7.80
C HIS A 87 3.25 8.51 8.23
N ASP A 88 3.35 8.19 9.53
CA ASP A 88 4.50 7.50 10.12
C ASP A 88 4.30 5.99 10.23
N VAL A 89 3.06 5.50 10.21
CA VAL A 89 2.77 4.07 10.42
C VAL A 89 2.13 3.43 9.19
N ILE A 90 0.93 3.88 8.79
CA ILE A 90 0.15 3.19 7.75
C ILE A 90 0.86 3.23 6.40
N ILE A 91 1.17 4.42 5.90
CA ILE A 91 1.74 4.58 4.55
C ILE A 91 3.12 3.91 4.46
N PRO A 92 4.08 4.15 5.38
CA PRO A 92 5.37 3.49 5.33
C PRO A 92 5.28 1.98 5.45
N ARG A 93 4.42 1.44 6.33
CA ARG A 93 4.29 -0.02 6.49
C ARG A 93 3.70 -0.68 5.24
N LEU A 94 2.69 -0.07 4.60
CA LEU A 94 2.11 -0.61 3.36
C LEU A 94 3.10 -0.58 2.20
N LEU A 95 3.85 0.52 2.05
CA LEU A 95 4.92 0.62 1.05
C LEU A 95 6.02 -0.43 1.30
N CYS A 96 6.44 -0.58 2.56
CA CYS A 96 7.43 -1.58 2.97
C CYS A 96 6.97 -3.00 2.62
N LEU A 97 5.76 -3.39 3.02
CA LEU A 97 5.25 -4.74 2.79
C LEU A 97 5.12 -5.06 1.30
N ALA A 98 4.62 -4.12 0.50
CA ALA A 98 4.52 -4.29 -0.94
C ALA A 98 5.90 -4.38 -1.61
N LEU A 99 6.86 -3.57 -1.15
CA LEU A 99 8.24 -3.61 -1.63
C LEU A 99 8.94 -4.92 -1.27
N GLN A 100 8.81 -5.39 -0.02
CA GLN A 100 9.32 -6.70 0.41
C GLN A 100 8.72 -7.83 -0.43
N ALA A 101 7.41 -7.77 -0.71
CA ALA A 101 6.75 -8.72 -1.58
C ALA A 101 7.30 -8.70 -3.01
N ALA A 102 7.54 -7.51 -3.57
CA ALA A 102 8.07 -7.34 -4.92
C ALA A 102 9.53 -7.79 -5.07
N LEU A 103 10.31 -7.72 -3.99
CA LEU A 103 11.73 -8.09 -3.97
C LEU A 103 11.98 -9.56 -3.63
N ARG A 104 10.97 -10.31 -3.18
CA ARG A 104 11.12 -11.77 -3.00
C ARG A 104 11.41 -12.43 -4.34
N GLY A 105 12.48 -13.22 -4.35
CA GLY A 105 13.08 -13.80 -5.53
C GLY A 105 12.16 -14.78 -6.27
N GLU A 106 12.62 -15.22 -7.44
CA GLU A 106 11.94 -16.26 -8.22
C GLU A 106 12.52 -17.63 -7.88
N GLY A 107 12.52 -17.98 -6.59
CA GLY A 107 12.92 -19.31 -6.15
C GLY A 107 11.87 -20.36 -6.52
N PRO A 108 12.25 -21.59 -6.89
CA PRO A 108 11.31 -22.66 -7.24
C PRO A 108 10.38 -23.10 -6.08
N SER A 109 10.66 -22.65 -4.85
CA SER A 109 9.84 -22.85 -3.65
C SER A 109 9.19 -21.56 -3.14
N ASP A 110 9.31 -20.45 -3.86
CA ASP A 110 8.89 -19.15 -3.36
C ASP A 110 7.37 -19.00 -3.49
N HIS A 111 6.70 -18.84 -2.35
CA HIS A 111 5.26 -18.66 -2.32
C HIS A 111 4.98 -17.21 -2.71
N HIS A 112 4.24 -17.01 -3.80
CA HIS A 112 3.82 -15.67 -4.22
C HIS A 112 3.08 -14.99 -3.08
N SER A 113 3.57 -13.82 -2.67
CA SER A 113 2.89 -13.06 -1.62
C SER A 113 1.55 -12.55 -2.17
N PRO A 114 0.44 -12.74 -1.44
CA PRO A 114 -0.87 -12.22 -1.88
C PRO A 114 -0.87 -10.70 -2.01
N LEU A 115 0.12 -10.00 -1.45
CA LEU A 115 0.28 -8.55 -1.54
C LEU A 115 0.57 -8.04 -2.96
N LEU A 116 1.05 -8.89 -3.86
CA LEU A 116 1.29 -8.54 -5.26
C LEU A 116 0.09 -8.84 -6.17
N GLU A 117 -0.96 -9.48 -5.66
CA GLU A 117 -2.20 -9.66 -6.41
C GLU A 117 -2.82 -8.30 -6.72
N GLU A 118 -3.24 -8.07 -7.96
CA GLU A 118 -3.76 -6.78 -8.41
C GLU A 118 -4.94 -6.30 -7.54
N ALA A 119 -5.82 -7.22 -7.12
CA ALA A 119 -6.94 -6.90 -6.22
C ALA A 119 -6.47 -6.36 -4.86
N VAL A 120 -5.37 -6.89 -4.32
CA VAL A 120 -4.79 -6.43 -3.05
C VAL A 120 -4.07 -5.10 -3.25
N LEU A 121 -3.28 -4.95 -4.32
CA LEU A 121 -2.65 -3.68 -4.65
C LEU A 121 -3.68 -2.56 -4.82
N CYS A 122 -4.80 -2.81 -5.51
CA CYS A 122 -5.90 -1.85 -5.62
C CYS A 122 -6.52 -1.49 -4.26
N ALA A 123 -6.63 -2.45 -3.36
CA ALA A 123 -7.12 -2.21 -2.01
C ALA A 123 -6.11 -1.37 -1.20
N ILE A 124 -4.80 -1.63 -1.32
CA ILE A 124 -3.74 -0.83 -0.70
C ILE A 124 -3.73 0.60 -1.26
N VAL A 125 -3.84 0.75 -2.58
CA VAL A 125 -3.99 2.06 -3.26
C VAL A 125 -5.15 2.84 -2.64
N SER A 126 -6.28 2.18 -2.37
CA SER A 126 -7.44 2.82 -1.75
C SER A 126 -7.16 3.29 -0.32
N VAL A 127 -6.41 2.52 0.48
CA VAL A 127 -5.98 2.93 1.83
C VAL A 127 -5.07 4.14 1.76
N ILE A 128 -3.99 4.08 0.96
CA ILE A 128 -3.01 5.15 0.83
C ILE A 128 -3.67 6.43 0.30
N SER A 129 -4.51 6.31 -0.73
CA SER A 129 -5.25 7.44 -1.29
C SER A 129 -6.15 8.14 -0.26
N THR A 130 -6.84 7.34 0.57
CA THR A 130 -7.72 7.87 1.63
C THR A 130 -6.92 8.52 2.74
N ALA A 131 -5.78 7.93 3.12
CA ALA A 131 -4.88 8.51 4.11
C ALA A 131 -4.28 9.84 3.62
N CYS A 132 -3.70 9.86 2.41
CA CYS A 132 -3.05 11.02 1.81
C CYS A 132 -3.98 12.21 1.62
N SER A 133 -5.25 12.00 1.23
CA SER A 133 -6.21 13.08 1.02
C SER A 133 -6.60 13.80 2.32
N ARG A 134 -6.35 13.17 3.47
CA ARG A 134 -6.66 13.67 4.81
C ARG A 134 -5.45 14.20 5.57
N LEU A 135 -4.24 14.07 5.04
CA LEU A 135 -3.04 14.56 5.71
C LEU A 135 -3.04 16.08 5.79
N GLN A 136 -2.59 16.61 6.93
CA GLN A 136 -2.28 18.03 7.06
C GLN A 136 -1.15 18.41 6.08
N PRO A 137 -1.11 19.66 5.55
CA PRO A 137 -0.18 20.04 4.49
C PRO A 137 1.30 19.73 4.77
N SER A 138 1.75 19.88 6.03
CA SER A 138 3.12 19.58 6.44
C SER A 138 3.45 18.09 6.30
N LEU A 139 2.60 17.21 6.83
CA LEU A 139 2.77 15.76 6.72
C LEU A 139 2.58 15.28 5.28
N ALA A 140 1.64 15.88 4.54
CA ALA A 140 1.40 15.58 3.14
C ALA A 140 2.64 15.87 2.27
N GLY A 141 3.31 17.01 2.48
CA GLY A 141 4.57 17.33 1.81
C GLY A 141 5.70 16.36 2.16
N GLN A 142 5.82 15.96 3.43
CA GLN A 142 6.79 14.96 3.85
C GLN A 142 6.51 13.58 3.25
N THR A 143 5.25 13.15 3.20
CA THR A 143 4.82 11.92 2.53
C THR A 143 5.19 11.94 1.05
N ALA A 144 4.92 13.07 0.36
CA ALA A 144 5.28 13.24 -1.04
C ALA A 144 6.79 13.09 -1.24
N SER A 145 7.60 13.74 -0.41
CA SER A 145 9.06 13.64 -0.48
C SER A 145 9.55 12.22 -0.26
N ARG A 146 9.08 11.55 0.80
CA ARG A 146 9.45 10.15 1.10
C ARG A 146 9.08 9.21 -0.05
N ALA A 147 7.86 9.33 -0.58
CA ALA A 147 7.40 8.51 -1.69
C ALA A 147 8.20 8.79 -2.98
N VAL A 148 8.42 10.05 -3.33
CA VAL A 148 9.20 10.40 -4.54
C VAL A 148 10.63 9.90 -4.42
N SER A 149 11.31 10.11 -3.28
CA SER A 149 12.67 9.62 -3.06
C SER A 149 12.76 8.09 -3.08
N LEU A 150 11.77 7.37 -2.55
CA LEU A 150 11.71 5.90 -2.68
C LEU A 150 11.68 5.47 -4.15
N PHE A 151 10.80 6.09 -4.95
CA PHE A 151 10.55 5.64 -6.32
C PHE A 151 11.62 6.11 -7.32
N LEU A 152 12.19 7.29 -7.12
CA LEU A 152 13.23 7.85 -7.98
C LEU A 152 14.64 7.40 -7.59
N ASP A 153 14.92 7.33 -6.29
CA ASP A 153 16.27 7.17 -5.75
C ASP A 153 16.46 5.87 -4.95
N GLY A 154 15.38 5.12 -4.69
CA GLY A 154 15.44 3.91 -3.90
C GLY A 154 15.67 4.17 -2.41
N ASP A 155 15.35 5.37 -1.92
CA ASP A 155 15.51 5.72 -0.51
C ASP A 155 14.47 4.98 0.36
N VAL A 156 14.97 4.07 1.19
CA VAL A 156 14.17 3.25 2.11
C VAL A 156 14.27 3.72 3.56
N SER A 157 14.95 4.83 3.85
CA SER A 157 15.27 5.29 5.21
C SER A 157 14.05 5.50 6.12
N PHE A 158 12.89 5.80 5.54
CA PHE A 158 11.63 5.98 6.28
C PHE A 158 10.79 4.70 6.41
N LEU A 159 11.17 3.63 5.71
CA LEU A 159 10.45 2.37 5.77
C LEU A 159 10.86 1.59 7.04
N PRO A 160 9.92 0.88 7.69
CA PRO A 160 10.28 -0.07 8.71
C PRO A 160 11.12 -1.22 8.10
N ASP A 161 12.01 -1.82 8.89
CA ASP A 161 12.83 -2.98 8.49
C ASP A 161 13.76 -2.69 7.28
N ASN A 162 14.88 -2.01 7.53
CA ASN A 162 15.86 -1.52 6.53
C ASN A 162 16.70 -2.58 5.79
N SER A 163 16.24 -3.83 5.70
CA SER A 163 16.98 -4.91 5.02
C SER A 163 16.69 -4.95 3.51
N PHE A 164 16.75 -3.79 2.84
CA PHE A 164 16.55 -3.67 1.40
C PHE A 164 17.89 -3.63 0.67
N PRO A 165 17.97 -4.14 -0.58
CA PRO A 165 19.17 -4.03 -1.39
C PRO A 165 19.47 -2.56 -1.70
N SER A 166 20.76 -2.24 -1.83
CA SER A 166 21.19 -0.93 -2.32
C SER A 166 20.79 -0.75 -3.78
N HIS A 167 20.32 0.45 -4.14
CA HIS A 167 19.94 0.86 -5.51
C HIS A 167 18.65 0.24 -6.07
N LEU A 168 17.53 0.42 -5.37
CA LEU A 168 16.20 0.12 -5.92
C LEU A 168 15.84 1.07 -7.07
N GLN A 169 15.35 0.52 -8.19
CA GLN A 169 14.89 1.30 -9.34
C GLN A 169 13.44 0.93 -9.67
N LEU A 170 12.48 1.57 -8.98
CA LEU A 170 11.06 1.20 -9.08
C LEU A 170 10.35 1.77 -10.32
N LEU A 171 10.87 2.88 -10.87
CA LEU A 171 10.29 3.57 -12.04
C LEU A 171 11.02 3.32 -13.35
N LYS A 172 12.09 2.52 -13.33
CA LYS A 172 12.75 2.09 -14.56
C LYS A 172 12.17 0.75 -15.01
N PRO A 173 12.06 0.50 -16.32
CA PRO A 173 11.77 -0.83 -16.82
C PRO A 173 12.94 -1.75 -16.47
N GLY A 174 12.91 -2.34 -15.28
CA GLY A 174 13.78 -3.46 -14.93
C GLY A 174 13.18 -4.78 -15.43
N ASP A 175 13.91 -5.87 -15.27
CA ASP A 175 13.47 -7.20 -15.72
C ASP A 175 12.25 -7.76 -14.96
N SER A 176 11.87 -7.14 -13.83
CA SER A 176 10.79 -7.63 -12.97
C SER A 176 9.56 -6.73 -12.96
N TRP A 177 8.48 -7.20 -13.57
CA TRP A 177 7.15 -6.58 -13.53
C TRP A 177 6.62 -6.40 -12.09
N ARG A 178 7.13 -7.20 -11.14
CA ARG A 178 6.73 -7.16 -9.73
C ARG A 178 7.08 -5.84 -9.05
N GLN A 179 8.20 -5.23 -9.44
CA GLN A 179 8.62 -3.93 -8.91
C GLN A 179 7.94 -2.79 -9.64
N SER A 180 7.88 -2.86 -10.99
CA SER A 180 7.28 -1.79 -11.80
C SER A 180 5.80 -1.57 -11.49
N GLN A 181 5.05 -2.61 -11.09
CA GLN A 181 3.63 -2.45 -10.72
C GLN A 181 3.42 -1.61 -9.46
N LEU A 182 4.44 -1.48 -8.59
CA LEU A 182 4.33 -0.66 -7.38
C LEU A 182 4.15 0.83 -7.70
N VAL A 183 4.34 1.26 -8.94
CA VAL A 183 3.99 2.62 -9.41
C VAL A 183 2.52 2.97 -9.11
N CYS A 184 1.62 1.99 -8.97
CA CYS A 184 0.25 2.23 -8.52
C CYS A 184 0.18 2.82 -7.10
N LEU A 185 1.13 2.47 -6.22
CA LEU A 185 1.23 3.00 -4.87
C LEU A 185 1.80 4.42 -4.85
N LEU A 186 2.78 4.71 -5.72
CA LEU A 186 3.26 6.08 -5.94
C LEU A 186 2.11 6.99 -6.36
N MET A 187 1.31 6.55 -7.34
CA MET A 187 0.13 7.28 -7.81
C MET A 187 -0.80 7.62 -6.64
N ALA A 188 -1.08 6.64 -5.76
CA ALA A 188 -1.87 6.87 -4.56
C ALA A 188 -1.24 7.95 -3.66
N CYS A 189 0.07 7.89 -3.43
CA CYS A 189 0.80 8.84 -2.57
C CYS A 189 0.81 10.28 -3.09
N VAL A 190 0.91 10.51 -4.40
CA VAL A 190 1.15 11.86 -4.95
C VAL A 190 -0.07 12.49 -5.61
N CYS A 191 -0.91 11.69 -6.27
CA CYS A 191 -2.08 12.21 -7.00
C CYS A 191 -3.26 12.56 -6.08
N THR A 192 -3.26 12.11 -4.82
CA THR A 192 -4.40 12.30 -3.90
C THR A 192 -4.17 13.33 -2.80
N LEU A 193 -2.92 13.83 -2.67
CA LEU A 193 -2.58 14.88 -1.72
C LEU A 193 -3.41 16.17 -1.92
N PRO A 194 -3.57 17.01 -0.88
CA PRO A 194 -4.15 18.33 -1.02
C PRO A 194 -3.46 19.16 -2.12
N ARG A 195 -4.21 20.02 -2.82
CA ARG A 195 -3.67 20.87 -3.91
C ARG A 195 -2.63 21.89 -3.45
N SER A 196 -2.61 22.20 -2.16
CA SER A 196 -1.63 23.10 -1.54
C SER A 196 -0.23 22.48 -1.41
N VAL A 197 -0.08 21.18 -1.70
CA VAL A 197 1.17 20.44 -1.52
C VAL A 197 1.87 20.30 -2.86
N GLU A 198 3.08 20.82 -2.94
CA GLU A 198 3.96 20.64 -4.09
C GLU A 198 4.63 19.27 -4.04
N VAL A 199 4.72 18.62 -5.21
CA VAL A 199 5.43 17.34 -5.35
C VAL A 199 6.89 17.64 -5.71
N PRO A 200 7.87 17.16 -4.92
CA PRO A 200 9.27 17.43 -5.18
C PRO A 200 9.76 16.71 -6.45
N GLN A 201 10.82 17.25 -7.07
CA GLN A 201 11.49 16.67 -8.25
C GLN A 201 10.51 16.32 -9.40
N ILE A 202 9.43 17.09 -9.54
CA ILE A 202 8.30 16.77 -10.42
C ILE A 202 8.71 16.55 -11.89
N ASP A 203 9.67 17.30 -12.42
CA ASP A 203 10.10 17.14 -13.82
C ASP A 203 10.78 15.79 -14.05
N ARG A 204 11.66 15.38 -13.13
CA ARG A 204 12.32 14.06 -13.19
C ARG A 204 11.29 12.94 -13.01
N LEU A 205 10.32 13.13 -12.12
CA LEU A 205 9.24 12.18 -11.88
C LEU A 205 8.37 11.98 -13.13
N LEU A 206 7.93 13.07 -13.75
CA LEU A 206 7.14 13.03 -14.98
C LEU A 206 7.90 12.35 -16.12
N SER A 207 9.19 12.65 -16.29
CA SER A 207 10.02 12.02 -17.31
C SER A 207 10.10 10.49 -17.14
N GLN A 208 10.30 9.98 -15.93
CA GLN A 208 10.34 8.52 -15.71
C GLN A 208 8.96 7.86 -15.81
N LEU A 209 7.89 8.54 -15.40
CA LEU A 209 6.53 8.04 -15.57
C LEU A 209 6.13 7.95 -17.05
N GLU A 210 6.51 8.94 -17.85
CA GLU A 210 6.31 8.93 -19.31
C GLU A 210 7.06 7.75 -19.94
N GLU A 211 8.37 7.61 -19.67
CA GLU A 211 9.17 6.50 -20.16
C GLU A 211 8.55 5.14 -19.81
N MET A 212 8.21 4.92 -18.53
CA MET A 212 7.57 3.67 -18.09
C MET A 212 6.23 3.44 -18.79
N SER A 213 5.41 4.48 -18.97
CA SER A 213 4.10 4.35 -19.61
C SER A 213 4.18 3.93 -21.08
N CYS A 214 5.28 4.23 -21.77
CA CYS A 214 5.49 3.90 -23.17
C CYS A 214 6.29 2.63 -23.41
N THR A 215 7.13 2.21 -22.44
CA THR A 215 8.11 1.13 -22.62
C THR A 215 7.78 -0.15 -21.83
N CYS A 216 7.02 -0.06 -20.74
CA CYS A 216 6.66 -1.22 -19.94
C CYS A 216 5.57 -2.06 -20.61
N SER A 217 5.74 -3.38 -20.66
CA SER A 217 4.77 -4.31 -21.23
C SER A 217 3.67 -4.75 -20.25
N HIS A 218 3.86 -4.51 -18.95
CA HIS A 218 2.93 -4.93 -17.91
C HIS A 218 1.76 -3.94 -17.74
N GLN A 219 0.53 -4.45 -17.89
CA GLN A 219 -0.70 -3.64 -17.96
C GLN A 219 -0.92 -2.72 -16.76
N LEU A 220 -0.81 -3.25 -15.54
CA LEU A 220 -0.98 -2.44 -14.35
C LEU A 220 0.10 -1.35 -14.26
N SER A 221 1.36 -1.69 -14.59
CA SER A 221 2.49 -0.76 -14.53
C SER A 221 2.33 0.42 -15.48
N TYR A 222 2.17 0.18 -16.79
CA TYR A 222 2.08 1.28 -17.74
C TYR A 222 0.82 2.13 -17.53
N SER A 223 -0.29 1.50 -17.14
CA SER A 223 -1.56 2.24 -16.94
C SER A 223 -1.51 3.08 -15.66
N SER A 224 -0.94 2.57 -14.57
CA SER A 224 -0.71 3.35 -13.36
C SER A 224 0.32 4.45 -13.57
N ALA A 225 1.38 4.23 -14.35
CA ALA A 225 2.34 5.27 -14.70
C ALA A 225 1.69 6.41 -15.49
N ALA A 226 0.91 6.09 -16.54
CA ALA A 226 0.16 7.07 -17.33
C ALA A 226 -0.84 7.86 -16.48
N LYS A 227 -1.59 7.18 -15.61
CA LYS A 227 -2.54 7.82 -14.67
C LYS A 227 -1.82 8.72 -13.67
N CYS A 228 -0.67 8.29 -13.16
CA CYS A 228 0.15 9.09 -12.25
C CYS A 228 0.64 10.37 -12.94
N PHE A 229 1.19 10.24 -14.15
CA PHE A 229 1.63 11.36 -14.98
C PHE A 229 0.48 12.37 -15.18
N ALA A 230 -0.67 11.91 -15.67
CA ALA A 230 -1.83 12.77 -15.91
C ALA A 230 -2.33 13.43 -14.61
N GLY A 231 -2.35 12.69 -13.49
CA GLY A 231 -2.75 13.20 -12.19
C GLY A 231 -1.84 14.33 -11.68
N LEU A 232 -0.53 14.20 -11.88
CA LEU A 232 0.46 15.22 -11.51
C LEU A 232 0.37 16.45 -12.40
N VAL A 233 0.21 16.28 -13.72
CA VAL A 233 0.00 17.38 -14.67
C VAL A 233 -1.26 18.17 -14.30
N ASN A 234 -2.37 17.49 -14.01
CA ASN A 234 -3.63 18.12 -13.62
C ASN A 234 -3.54 18.92 -12.30
N LYS A 235 -2.56 18.62 -11.45
CA LYS A 235 -2.34 19.32 -10.18
C LYS A 235 -1.48 20.57 -10.31
N ARG A 236 -0.74 20.75 -11.41
CA ARG A 236 0.09 21.93 -11.57
C ARG A 236 -0.79 23.19 -11.58
N PRO A 237 -0.33 24.31 -11.00
CA PRO A 237 -0.98 25.58 -11.18
C PRO A 237 -1.11 25.88 -12.68
N GLN A 238 -2.27 26.36 -13.12
CA GLN A 238 -2.43 26.84 -14.49
C GLN A 238 -1.74 28.20 -14.61
N GLY A 239 -0.68 28.28 -15.41
CA GLY A 239 0.09 29.50 -15.66
C GLY A 239 1.58 29.25 -15.69
#